data_AF-A0A7X5VLW1-F1
#
_entry.id   AF-A0A7X5VLW1-F1
#
_cell.length_a   1.000
_cell.length_b   1.000
_cell.length_c   1.000
_cell.angle_alpha   90.00
_cell.angle_beta   90.00
_cell.angle_gamma   90.00
#
_symmetry.space_group_name_H-M   'P 1'
#
loop_
_entity.id
_entity.type
_entity.pdbx_description
1 polymer ?
#
loop_
_entity_poly.entity_id
_entity_poly.type
_entity_poly.pdbx_seq_one_letter_code
_entity_poly.pdbx_strand_id
1 'polypeptide(L)'
;MPGAIVVDPLSQQIALTKRELENLRVRYTETHPEVRAKRQQLTDLLDQARRRAESGENGEAMPEPTNPIIAAIQDRINTIEGQLIKLDADEKSMLREIAEYERRIQVEPEVQRQLTVLEEQHAVAQEKWRRLEREAEGAEGSIDLEDSKMAQQMEVLTEASVPERPVEPDALQIYMTLLIAGTA
;
A
#
# COMPACT_ATOMS: atom_id res chain seq x y z
N MET A 1 -45.15 -8.27 -6.10
CA MET A 1 -46.52 -8.76 -5.83
C MET A 1 -46.72 -8.67 -4.32
N PRO A 2 -47.49 -7.73 -3.77
CA PRO A 2 -47.75 -7.71 -2.33
C PRO A 2 -48.76 -8.83 -2.00
N GLY A 3 -48.34 -9.76 -1.15
CA GLY A 3 -49.15 -10.88 -0.68
C GLY A 3 -50.39 -10.39 0.05
N ALA A 4 -51.54 -10.99 -0.26
CA ALA A 4 -52.80 -10.70 0.39
C ALA A 4 -52.66 -10.96 1.90
N ILE A 5 -52.92 -9.93 2.71
CA ILE A 5 -52.98 -10.05 4.17
C ILE A 5 -54.23 -10.87 4.47
N VAL A 6 -54.08 -12.19 4.60
CA VAL A 6 -55.12 -13.07 5.11
C VAL A 6 -55.17 -12.81 6.61
N VAL A 7 -55.89 -11.78 7.03
CA VAL A 7 -56.10 -11.51 8.44
C VAL A 7 -57.04 -12.60 8.96
N ASP A 8 -56.52 -13.50 9.79
CA ASP A 8 -57.31 -14.56 10.43
C ASP A 8 -58.51 -13.93 11.18
N PRO A 9 -59.76 -14.32 10.91
CA PRO A 9 -60.94 -13.79 11.60
C PRO A 9 -60.86 -13.88 13.13
N LEU A 10 -60.13 -14.87 13.67
CA LEU A 10 -59.94 -15.01 15.12
C LEU A 10 -59.04 -13.90 15.70
N SER A 11 -57.98 -13.53 14.98
CA SER A 11 -57.06 -12.46 15.38
C SER A 11 -57.75 -11.08 15.42
N GLN A 12 -58.68 -10.83 14.48
CA GLN A 12 -59.49 -9.61 14.46
C GLN A 12 -60.44 -9.56 15.66
N GLN A 13 -61.08 -10.68 15.99
CA GLN A 13 -62.01 -10.76 17.11
C GLN A 13 -61.31 -10.53 18.46
N ILE A 14 -60.09 -11.04 18.63
CA ILE A 14 -59.24 -10.78 19.80
C ILE A 14 -58.89 -9.29 19.89
N ALA A 15 -58.47 -8.67 18.78
CA ALA A 15 -58.13 -7.24 18.75
C ALA A 15 -59.33 -6.34 19.10
N LEU A 16 -60.53 -6.67 18.59
CA LEU A 16 -61.76 -5.94 18.90
C LEU A 16 -62.14 -6.09 20.39
N THR A 17 -62.13 -7.32 20.91
CA THR A 17 -62.47 -7.60 22.33
C THR A 17 -61.48 -6.93 23.29
N LYS A 18 -60.20 -6.85 22.93
CA LYS A 18 -59.17 -6.13 23.69
C LYS A 18 -59.46 -4.62 23.76
N ARG A 19 -59.83 -3.99 22.64
CA ARG A 19 -60.19 -2.57 22.60
C ARG A 19 -61.46 -2.28 23.41
N GLU A 20 -62.46 -3.15 23.33
CA GLU A 20 -63.67 -3.05 24.16
C GLU A 20 -63.34 -3.11 25.65
N LEU A 21 -62.45 -4.02 26.04
CA LEU A 21 -61.99 -4.17 27.42
C LEU A 21 -61.21 -2.94 27.92
N GLU A 22 -60.35 -2.35 27.09
CA GLU A 22 -59.65 -1.11 27.40
C GLU A 22 -60.63 0.06 27.59
N ASN A 23 -61.65 0.18 26.72
CA ASN A 23 -62.70 1.20 26.87
C ASN A 23 -63.53 1.01 28.15
N LEU A 24 -63.83 -0.23 28.53
CA LEU A 24 -64.52 -0.55 29.78
C LEU A 24 -63.67 -0.21 31.00
N ARG A 25 -62.35 -0.45 30.96
CA ARG A 25 -61.42 -0.10 32.05
C ARG A 25 -61.27 1.39 32.29
N VAL A 26 -61.48 2.22 31.27
CA VAL A 26 -61.49 3.69 31.42
C VAL A 26 -62.70 4.16 32.23
N ARG A 27 -63.82 3.42 32.15
CA ARG A 27 -65.11 3.82 32.74
C ARG A 27 -65.46 3.07 34.02
N TYR A 28 -64.95 1.85 34.17
CA TYR A 28 -65.29 0.93 35.25
C TYR A 28 -64.05 0.35 35.91
N THR A 29 -64.14 0.08 37.21
CA THR A 29 -63.07 -0.57 37.97
C THR A 29 -62.96 -2.06 37.62
N GLU A 30 -61.80 -2.67 37.86
CA GLU A 30 -61.49 -4.07 37.55
C GLU A 30 -62.42 -5.12 38.21
N THR A 31 -63.21 -4.68 39.20
CA THR A 31 -64.19 -5.48 39.94
C THR A 31 -65.58 -5.51 39.28
N HIS A 32 -65.84 -4.67 38.26
CA HIS A 32 -67.14 -4.58 37.60
C HIS A 32 -67.49 -5.88 36.85
N PRO A 33 -68.74 -6.39 36.92
CA PRO A 33 -69.13 -7.65 36.29
C PRO A 33 -68.88 -7.66 34.77
N GLU A 34 -69.05 -6.52 34.08
CA GLU A 34 -68.81 -6.42 32.64
C GLU A 34 -67.34 -6.50 32.27
N VAL A 35 -66.45 -5.91 33.08
CA VAL A 35 -64.99 -5.99 32.89
C VAL A 35 -64.52 -7.42 33.09
N ARG A 36 -65.07 -8.11 34.10
CA ARG A 36 -64.79 -9.53 34.36
C ARG A 36 -65.28 -10.43 33.23
N ALA A 37 -66.50 -10.20 32.73
CA ALA A 37 -67.07 -10.97 31.63
C ALA A 37 -66.25 -10.79 30.34
N LYS A 38 -65.86 -9.56 29.99
CA LYS A 38 -65.02 -9.29 28.81
C LYS A 38 -63.60 -9.81 28.96
N ARG A 39 -63.04 -9.79 30.17
CA ARG A 39 -61.74 -10.42 30.45
C ARG A 39 -61.81 -11.92 30.23
N GLN A 40 -62.84 -12.57 30.75
CA GLN A 40 -63.03 -14.01 30.56
C GLN A 40 -63.18 -14.35 29.07
N GLN A 41 -63.99 -13.57 28.34
CA GLN A 41 -64.15 -13.72 26.90
C GLN A 41 -62.80 -13.58 26.15
N LEU A 42 -61.95 -12.64 26.55
CA LEU A 42 -60.62 -12.49 25.96
C LEU A 42 -59.71 -13.69 26.27
N THR A 43 -59.73 -14.19 27.51
CA THR A 43 -58.97 -15.39 27.91
C THR A 43 -59.42 -16.62 27.11
N ASP A 44 -60.73 -16.83 26.98
CA ASP A 44 -61.29 -17.97 26.25
C ASP A 44 -60.91 -17.93 24.76
N LEU A 45 -60.90 -16.74 24.15
CA LEU A 45 -60.46 -16.54 22.75
C LEU A 45 -58.95 -16.78 22.57
N LEU A 46 -58.13 -16.35 23.54
CA LEU A 46 -56.69 -16.60 23.53
C LEU A 46 -56.37 -18.10 23.69
N ASP A 47 -57.11 -18.79 24.56
CA ASP A 47 -56.96 -20.24 24.74
C ASP A 47 -57.41 -21.01 23.49
N GLN A 48 -58.46 -20.56 22.80
CA GLN A 48 -58.87 -21.11 21.51
C GLN A 48 -57.79 -20.91 20.43
N ALA A 49 -57.19 -19.73 20.36
CA ALA A 49 -56.08 -19.44 19.44
C ALA A 49 -54.86 -20.31 19.74
N ARG A 50 -54.52 -20.48 21.02
CA ARG A 50 -53.40 -21.33 21.46
C ARG A 50 -53.64 -22.80 21.11
N ARG A 51 -54.84 -23.33 21.39
CA ARG A 51 -55.21 -24.70 21.00
C ARG A 51 -55.15 -24.89 19.50
N ARG A 52 -55.58 -23.90 18.71
CA ARG A 52 -55.51 -23.93 17.24
C ARG A 52 -54.07 -23.94 16.73
N ALA A 53 -53.17 -23.16 17.36
CA ALA A 53 -51.74 -23.17 17.05
C ALA A 53 -51.07 -24.50 17.43
N GLU A 54 -51.44 -25.09 18.57
CA GLU A 54 -50.94 -26.40 19.03
C GLU A 54 -51.48 -27.58 18.20
N SER A 55 -52.66 -27.42 17.57
CA SER A 55 -53.29 -28.44 16.71
C SER A 55 -52.66 -28.54 15.31
N GLY A 56 -51.66 -27.71 14.99
CA GLY A 56 -50.82 -27.88 13.80
C GLY A 56 -51.50 -27.65 12.45
N GLU A 57 -52.63 -26.92 12.39
CA GLU A 57 -53.32 -26.65 11.11
C GLU A 57 -52.88 -25.34 10.42
N ASN A 58 -51.84 -24.65 10.89
CA ASN A 58 -51.12 -23.66 10.09
C ASN A 58 -49.76 -23.35 10.73
N GLY A 59 -48.71 -23.89 10.11
CA GLY A 59 -47.32 -23.53 10.39
C GLY A 59 -46.95 -22.18 9.78
N GLU A 60 -47.64 -21.12 10.16
CA GLU A 60 -47.16 -19.75 10.00
C GLU A 60 -47.05 -19.16 11.39
N ALA A 61 -45.80 -18.98 11.83
CA ALA A 61 -45.48 -18.31 13.08
C ALA A 61 -46.27 -17.00 13.14
N MET A 62 -47.17 -16.92 14.10
CA MET A 62 -47.99 -15.76 14.40
C MET A 62 -47.06 -14.55 14.51
N PRO A 63 -47.13 -13.55 13.61
CA PRO A 63 -46.44 -12.30 13.88
C PRO A 63 -47.15 -11.70 15.09
N GLU A 64 -46.44 -11.57 16.21
CA GLU A 64 -46.91 -10.74 17.31
C GLU A 64 -47.36 -9.40 16.72
N PRO A 65 -48.46 -8.79 17.22
CA PRO A 65 -48.80 -7.43 16.83
C PRO A 65 -47.69 -6.51 17.33
N THR A 66 -46.66 -6.33 16.51
CA THR A 66 -45.50 -5.51 16.82
C THR A 66 -46.03 -4.10 17.01
N ASN A 67 -46.04 -3.65 18.26
CA ASN A 67 -46.33 -2.26 18.56
C ASN A 67 -45.40 -1.41 17.67
N PRO A 68 -45.92 -0.51 16.82
CA PRO A 68 -45.10 0.25 15.87
C PRO A 68 -43.99 1.06 16.55
N ILE A 69 -44.16 1.38 17.84
CA ILE A 69 -43.13 2.01 18.68
C ILE A 69 -41.94 1.04 18.91
N ILE A 70 -42.21 -0.23 19.17
CA ILE A 70 -41.17 -1.25 19.40
C ILE A 70 -40.39 -1.50 18.10
N ALA A 71 -41.07 -1.58 16.95
CA ALA A 71 -40.43 -1.70 15.64
C ALA A 71 -39.48 -0.52 15.36
N ALA A 72 -39.94 0.71 15.60
CA ALA A 72 -39.13 1.92 15.40
C ALA A 72 -37.89 1.97 16.33
N ILE A 73 -38.03 1.48 17.57
CA ILE A 73 -36.90 1.37 18.50
C ILE A 73 -35.89 0.32 18.01
N GLN A 74 -36.35 -0.84 17.54
CA GLN A 74 -35.48 -1.90 17.03
C GLN A 74 -34.70 -1.43 15.79
N ASP A 75 -35.35 -0.73 14.86
CA ASP A 75 -34.68 -0.15 13.69
C ASP A 75 -33.58 0.85 14.10
N ARG A 76 -33.83 1.64 15.14
CA ARG A 76 -32.84 2.57 15.68
C ARG A 76 -31.66 1.84 16.32
N ILE A 77 -31.92 0.76 17.07
CA ILE A 77 -30.87 -0.08 17.65
C ILE A 77 -30.00 -0.68 16.54
N ASN A 78 -30.62 -1.30 15.53
CA ASN A 78 -29.90 -1.90 14.41
C ASN A 78 -29.05 -0.85 13.65
N THR A 79 -29.58 0.37 13.49
CA THR A 79 -28.84 1.48 12.87
C THR A 79 -27.61 1.88 13.69
N ILE A 80 -27.76 2.01 15.01
CA ILE A 80 -26.67 2.36 15.93
C ILE A 80 -25.63 1.24 15.98
N GLU A 81 -26.05 -0.02 16.02
CA GLU A 81 -25.15 -1.18 15.97
C GLU A 81 -24.34 -1.20 14.67
N GLY A 82 -24.99 -0.93 13.52
CA GLY A 82 -24.30 -0.81 12.24
C GLY A 82 -23.27 0.32 12.23
N GLN A 83 -23.59 1.47 12.84
CA GLN A 83 -22.65 2.57 13.02
C GLN A 83 -21.48 2.18 13.92
N LEU A 84 -21.74 1.48 15.03
CA LEU A 84 -20.71 1.03 15.96
C LEU A 84 -19.71 0.08 15.29
N ILE A 85 -20.20 -0.89 14.51
CA ILE A 85 -19.36 -1.82 13.75
C ILE A 85 -18.48 -1.06 12.76
N LYS A 86 -19.05 -0.07 12.06
CA LYS A 86 -18.27 0.76 11.14
C LYS A 86 -17.20 1.56 11.87
N LEU A 87 -17.54 2.21 12.99
CA LEU A 87 -16.58 2.99 13.77
C LEU A 87 -15.46 2.11 14.33
N ASP A 88 -15.75 0.90 14.81
CA ASP A 88 -14.73 -0.05 15.27
C ASP A 88 -13.81 -0.51 14.14
N ALA A 89 -14.36 -0.73 12.93
CA ALA A 89 -13.55 -1.04 11.75
C ALA A 89 -12.65 0.14 11.33
N ASP A 90 -13.20 1.37 11.35
CA ASP A 90 -12.48 2.60 11.04
C ASP A 90 -11.35 2.84 12.07
N GLU A 91 -11.63 2.69 13.37
CA GLU A 91 -10.64 2.79 14.45
C GLU A 91 -9.50 1.79 14.25
N LYS A 92 -9.81 0.52 13.98
CA LYS A 92 -8.81 -0.52 13.69
C LYS A 92 -8.00 -0.23 12.43
N SER A 93 -8.59 0.44 11.44
CA SER A 93 -7.85 0.87 10.24
C SER A 93 -6.89 2.00 10.58
N MET A 94 -7.35 3.03 11.28
CA MET A 94 -6.54 4.17 11.69
C MET A 94 -5.38 3.75 12.60
N LEU A 95 -5.60 2.86 13.56
CA LEU A 95 -4.53 2.34 14.42
C LEU A 95 -3.46 1.57 13.63
N ARG A 96 -3.86 0.85 12.57
CA ARG A 96 -2.91 0.19 11.66
C ARG A 96 -2.09 1.20 10.86
N GLU A 97 -2.72 2.23 10.32
CA GLU A 97 -2.04 3.31 9.62
C GLU A 97 -1.06 4.05 10.53
N ILE A 98 -1.47 4.38 11.76
CA ILE A 98 -0.59 5.01 12.76
C ILE A 98 0.65 4.15 13.01
N ALA A 99 0.47 2.85 13.27
CA ALA A 99 1.59 1.94 13.50
C ALA A 99 2.54 1.83 12.30
N GLU A 100 2.01 1.91 11.07
CA GLU A 100 2.83 1.97 9.86
C GLU A 100 3.63 3.28 9.78
N TYR A 101 2.99 4.42 10.01
CA TYR A 101 3.68 5.72 10.01
C TYR A 101 4.73 5.81 11.10
N GLU A 102 4.46 5.33 12.32
CA GLU A 102 5.44 5.27 13.40
C GLU A 102 6.66 4.43 13.02
N ARG A 103 6.46 3.26 12.40
CA ARG A 103 7.57 2.45 11.86
C ARG A 103 8.34 3.21 10.79
N ARG A 104 7.67 3.91 9.87
CA ARG A 104 8.33 4.68 8.81
C ARG A 104 9.15 5.84 9.37
N ILE A 105 8.60 6.58 10.35
CA ILE A 105 9.30 7.66 11.06
C ILE A 105 10.52 7.12 11.81
N GLN A 106 10.47 5.90 12.34
CA GLN A 106 11.64 5.28 12.98
C GLN A 106 12.72 4.87 11.98
N VAL A 107 12.35 4.55 10.73
CA VAL A 107 13.29 4.16 9.66
C VAL A 107 13.87 5.39 8.94
N GLU A 108 13.14 6.50 8.89
CA GLU A 108 13.54 7.75 8.22
C GLU A 108 14.90 8.30 8.70
N PRO A 109 15.26 8.29 10.01
CA PRO A 109 16.58 8.66 10.50
C PRO A 109 17.72 7.81 9.92
N GLU A 110 17.49 6.52 9.68
CA GLU A 110 18.50 5.62 9.12
C GLU A 110 18.79 5.98 7.67
N VAL A 111 17.74 6.19 6.87
CA VAL A 111 17.86 6.60 5.47
C VAL A 111 18.55 7.96 5.37
N GLN A 112 18.19 8.91 6.22
CA GLN A 112 18.83 10.23 6.24
C GLN A 112 20.32 10.12 6.60
N ARG A 113 20.68 9.26 7.58
CA ARG A 113 22.09 9.02 7.94
C ARG A 113 22.87 8.43 6.77
N GLN A 114 22.28 7.44 6.08
CA GLN A 114 22.90 6.81 4.92
C GLN A 114 23.12 7.81 3.77
N LEU A 115 22.14 8.69 3.53
CA LEU A 115 22.27 9.77 2.55
C LEU A 115 23.41 10.73 2.92
N THR A 116 23.47 11.19 4.17
CA THR A 116 24.56 12.07 4.62
C THR A 116 25.93 11.41 4.45
N VAL A 117 26.07 10.14 4.83
CA VAL A 117 27.32 9.40 4.63
C VAL A 117 27.68 9.30 3.14
N LEU A 118 26.71 9.07 2.26
CA LEU A 118 26.94 8.99 0.82
C LEU A 118 27.35 10.35 0.24
N GLU A 119 26.74 11.44 0.68
CA GLU A 119 27.09 12.81 0.27
C GLU A 119 28.52 13.16 0.69
N GLU A 120 28.91 12.84 1.93
CA GLU A 120 30.27 13.03 2.41
C GLU A 120 31.28 12.20 1.59
N GLN A 121 30.99 10.92 1.34
CA GLN A 121 31.83 10.05 0.52
C GLN A 121 31.97 10.58 -0.91
N HIS A 122 30.88 11.07 -1.49
CA HIS A 122 30.88 11.68 -2.83
C HIS A 122 31.75 12.94 -2.85
N ALA A 123 31.63 13.81 -1.84
CA ALA A 123 32.44 15.02 -1.72
C ALA A 123 33.95 14.69 -1.62
N VAL A 124 34.31 13.70 -0.80
CA VAL A 124 35.70 13.22 -0.67
C VAL A 124 36.20 12.63 -2.00
N ALA A 125 35.40 11.81 -2.67
CA ALA A 125 35.75 11.23 -3.96
C ALA A 125 35.97 12.31 -5.03
N GLN A 126 35.10 13.32 -5.06
CA GLN A 126 35.23 14.44 -5.97
C GLN A 126 36.49 15.28 -5.69
N GLU A 127 36.82 15.54 -4.43
CA GLU A 127 38.05 16.24 -4.07
C GLU A 127 39.30 15.45 -4.49
N LYS A 128 39.30 14.14 -4.24
CA LYS A 128 40.38 13.24 -4.66
C LYS A 128 40.54 13.22 -6.17
N TRP A 129 39.44 13.14 -6.91
CA TRP A 129 39.47 13.19 -8.37
C TRP A 129 40.07 14.50 -8.88
N ARG A 130 39.60 15.66 -8.39
CA ARG A 130 40.16 16.97 -8.76
C ARG A 130 41.64 17.10 -8.40
N ARG A 131 42.10 16.46 -7.33
CA ARG A 131 43.51 16.46 -6.93
C ARG A 131 44.35 15.67 -7.94
N LEU A 132 43.92 14.46 -8.28
CA LEU A 132 44.61 13.62 -9.26
C LEU A 132 44.64 14.26 -10.65
N GLU A 133 43.55 14.93 -11.04
CA GLU A 133 43.48 15.70 -12.29
C GLU A 133 44.55 16.79 -12.33
N ARG A 134 44.65 17.62 -11.28
CA ARG A 134 45.70 18.66 -11.18
C ARG A 134 47.11 18.08 -11.15
N GLU A 135 47.32 16.94 -10.48
CA GLU A 135 48.62 16.26 -10.45
C GLU A 135 48.99 15.73 -11.84
N ALA A 136 48.04 15.22 -12.61
CA ALA A 136 48.25 14.76 -13.97
C ALA A 136 48.59 15.94 -14.91
N GLU A 137 47.83 17.03 -14.87
CA GLU A 137 48.11 18.25 -15.65
C GLU A 137 49.50 18.82 -15.32
N GLY A 138 49.89 18.82 -14.05
CA GLY A 138 51.22 19.26 -13.62
C GLY A 138 52.35 18.34 -14.09
N ALA A 139 52.12 17.03 -14.14
CA ALA A 139 53.09 16.07 -14.66
C ALA A 139 53.27 16.22 -16.18
N GLU A 140 52.17 16.37 -16.94
CA GLU A 140 52.20 16.60 -18.39
C GLU A 140 52.95 17.90 -18.72
N GLY A 141 52.63 19.01 -18.04
CA GLY A 141 53.36 20.26 -18.21
C GLY A 141 54.83 20.18 -17.80
N SER A 142 55.19 19.33 -16.84
CA SER A 142 56.60 19.11 -16.46
C SER A 142 57.37 18.35 -17.54
N ILE A 143 56.74 17.36 -18.18
CA ILE A 143 57.30 16.62 -19.32
C ILE A 143 57.54 17.60 -20.48
N ASP A 144 56.55 18.42 -20.83
CA ASP A 144 56.69 19.41 -21.92
C ASP A 144 57.83 20.42 -21.64
N LEU A 145 57.97 20.87 -20.39
CA LEU A 145 59.05 21.76 -19.97
C LEU A 145 60.42 21.06 -20.00
N GLU A 146 60.49 19.78 -19.67
CA GLU A 146 61.73 19.00 -19.73
C GLU A 146 62.13 18.73 -21.18
N ASP A 147 61.19 18.33 -22.04
CA ASP A 147 61.41 18.12 -23.47
C ASP A 147 61.88 19.40 -24.17
N SER A 148 61.26 20.55 -23.88
CA SER A 148 61.68 21.84 -24.43
C SER A 148 63.06 22.29 -23.92
N LYS A 149 63.39 22.06 -22.63
CA LYS A 149 64.73 22.33 -22.09
C LYS A 149 65.79 21.41 -22.69
N MET A 150 65.49 20.12 -22.85
CA MET A 150 66.36 19.16 -23.52
C MET A 150 66.64 19.63 -24.94
N ALA A 151 65.61 19.96 -25.72
CA ALA A 151 65.74 20.47 -27.09
C ALA A 151 66.59 21.76 -27.18
N GLN A 152 66.50 22.66 -26.20
CA GLN A 152 67.35 23.87 -26.15
C GLN A 152 68.82 23.58 -25.80
N GLN A 153 69.08 22.55 -24.99
CA GLN A 153 70.42 22.14 -24.58
C GLN A 153 71.08 21.15 -25.56
N MET A 154 70.37 20.71 -26.61
CA MET A 154 70.96 19.96 -27.71
C MET A 154 71.89 20.87 -28.53
N GLU A 155 73.13 21.00 -28.07
CA GLU A 155 74.22 21.50 -28.89
C GLU A 155 74.65 20.38 -29.85
N VAL A 156 74.76 20.68 -31.14
CA VAL A 156 75.21 19.71 -32.15
C VAL A 156 76.69 19.43 -31.89
N LEU A 157 76.97 18.36 -31.13
CA LEU A 157 78.32 18.04 -30.65
C LEU A 157 79.30 17.75 -31.80
N THR A 158 78.81 17.32 -32.96
CA THR A 158 79.61 17.12 -34.18
C THR A 158 78.77 17.27 -35.44
N GLU A 159 79.21 18.12 -36.37
CA GLU A 159 78.75 18.13 -37.76
C GLU A 159 78.81 16.69 -38.34
N ALA A 160 77.82 16.30 -39.14
CA ALA A 160 77.83 15.01 -39.81
C ALA A 160 79.05 14.91 -40.74
N SER A 161 80.07 14.16 -40.32
CA SER A 161 81.22 13.84 -41.14
C SER A 161 80.77 13.00 -42.33
N VAL A 162 80.94 13.53 -43.54
CA VAL A 162 80.75 12.76 -44.76
C VAL A 162 81.80 11.63 -44.75
N PRO A 163 81.39 10.36 -44.89
CA PRO A 163 82.35 9.26 -44.88
C PRO A 163 83.34 9.45 -46.04
N GLU A 164 84.63 9.60 -45.71
CA GLU A 164 85.72 9.78 -46.69
C GLU A 164 85.93 8.55 -47.59
N ARG A 165 85.30 7.42 -47.24
CA ARG A 165 85.36 6.17 -48.00
C ARG A 165 83.96 5.61 -48.21
N PRO A 166 83.66 5.05 -49.39
CA PRO A 166 82.39 4.39 -49.62
C PRO A 166 82.21 3.27 -48.60
N VAL A 167 81.02 3.23 -47.98
CA VAL A 167 80.59 2.15 -47.07
C VAL A 167 80.32 0.85 -47.85
N GLU A 168 80.23 0.96 -49.17
CA GLU A 168 80.04 -0.14 -50.09
C GLU A 168 81.39 -0.63 -50.68
N PRO A 169 81.55 -1.94 -50.90
CA PRO A 169 82.74 -2.49 -51.55
C PRO A 169 82.91 -1.92 -52.97
N ASP A 170 84.14 -1.63 -53.38
CA ASP A 170 84.43 -1.16 -54.74
C ASP A 170 83.86 -2.14 -55.77
N ALA A 171 82.92 -1.66 -56.60
CA ALA A 171 82.26 -2.47 -57.63
C ALA A 171 83.29 -3.19 -58.53
N LEU A 172 84.44 -2.55 -58.77
CA LEU A 172 85.55 -3.14 -59.52
C LEU A 172 86.13 -4.40 -58.83
N GLN A 173 86.32 -4.39 -57.51
CA GLN A 173 86.79 -5.57 -56.78
C GLN A 173 85.80 -6.73 -56.86
N ILE A 174 84.49 -6.43 -56.79
CA ILE A 174 83.46 -7.46 -56.96
C ILE A 174 83.56 -8.06 -58.37
N TYR A 175 83.63 -7.25 -59.42
CA TYR A 175 83.76 -7.76 -60.78
C TYR A 175 85.01 -8.61 -60.98
N MET A 176 86.15 -8.20 -60.42
CA MET A 176 87.41 -8.94 -60.56
C MET A 176 87.38 -10.29 -59.82
N THR A 177 86.80 -10.34 -58.62
CA THR A 177 86.65 -11.60 -57.89
C THR A 177 85.66 -12.55 -58.57
N LEU A 178 84.58 -12.02 -59.15
CA LEU A 178 83.60 -12.80 -59.91
C LEU A 178 84.18 -13.37 -61.21
N LEU A 179 85.04 -12.61 -61.89
CA LEU A 179 85.76 -13.06 -63.10
C LEU A 179 86.72 -14.22 -62.78
N ILE A 180 87.49 -14.11 -61.69
CA ILE A 180 88.44 -15.16 -61.28
C ILE A 180 87.68 -16.40 -60.79
N ALA A 181 86.63 -16.24 -59.99
CA ALA A 181 85.81 -17.36 -59.51
C ALA A 181 85.03 -18.06 -60.64
N GLY A 182 84.65 -17.33 -61.69
CA GLY A 182 83.96 -17.92 -62.85
C GLY A 182 84.87 -18.62 -63.86
N THR A 183 86.19 -18.54 -63.71
CA THR A 183 87.17 -19.15 -64.63
C THR A 183 87.90 -20.37 -64.03
N ALA A 184 87.58 -20.74 -62.79
CA ALA A 184 87.99 -22.00 -62.14
C ALA A 184 86.84 -23.02 -62.18
#